data_AF-A0A0D2J492-F1
#
_entry.id   AF-A0A0D2J492-F1
#
_cell.length_a   1.000
_cell.length_b   1.000
_cell.length_c   1.000
_cell.angle_alpha   90.00
_cell.angle_beta   90.00
_cell.angle_gamma   90.00
#
_symmetry.space_group_name_H-M   'P 1'
#
loop_
_entity.id
_entity.type
_entity.pdbx_description
1 polymer ?
#
loop_
_entity_poly.entity_id
_entity_poly.type
_entity_poly.pdbx_seq_one_letter_code
_entity_poly.pdbx_strand_id
1 'polypeptide(L)'
;MQASIYSSKIEEVQPLIEVLRAVGQERGKSPAQVALNWLICKGALPIPGAKNAKQVQEIAGAVGWRLEEGEVLELEKAADRVKAPLGAPFENW
;
A
#
# COMPACT_ATOMS: atom_id res chain seq x y z
N MET A 1 -15.87 -15.61 -14.45
CA MET A 1 -16.59 -14.55 -13.71
C MET A 1 -15.68 -13.83 -12.70
N GLN A 2 -14.91 -14.52 -11.84
CA GLN A 2 -14.00 -13.85 -10.88
C GLN A 2 -12.85 -13.07 -11.55
N ALA A 3 -12.20 -13.61 -12.60
CA ALA A 3 -11.06 -12.96 -13.25
C ALA A 3 -11.36 -11.54 -13.76
N SER A 4 -12.57 -11.29 -14.27
CA SER A 4 -12.97 -9.99 -14.84
C SER A 4 -13.15 -8.88 -13.79
N ILE A 5 -13.46 -9.23 -12.54
CA ILE A 5 -13.64 -8.25 -11.45
C ILE A 5 -12.29 -7.85 -10.85
N TYR A 6 -11.32 -8.77 -10.83
CA TYR A 6 -9.97 -8.46 -10.35
C TYR A 6 -9.21 -7.58 -11.34
N SER A 7 -9.36 -7.78 -12.65
CA SER A 7 -8.70 -6.96 -13.66
C SER A 7 -9.10 -5.49 -13.59
N SER A 8 -10.40 -5.17 -13.49
CA SER A 8 -10.87 -3.78 -13.41
C SER A 8 -10.42 -3.08 -12.12
N LYS A 9 -10.37 -3.80 -11.00
CA LYS A 9 -9.88 -3.26 -9.73
C LYS A 9 -8.38 -3.00 -9.75
N ILE A 10 -7.60 -3.86 -10.42
CA ILE A 10 -6.15 -3.66 -10.59
C ILE A 10 -5.90 -2.38 -11.40
N GLU A 11 -6.65 -2.18 -12.48
CA GLU A 11 -6.57 -0.95 -13.28
C GLU A 11 -6.87 0.31 -12.45
N GLU A 12 -7.87 0.24 -11.57
CA GLU A 12 -8.24 1.36 -10.69
C GLU A 12 -7.15 1.72 -9.67
N VAL A 13 -6.50 0.71 -9.07
CA VAL A 13 -5.42 0.95 -8.08
C VAL A 13 -4.06 1.22 -8.72
N GLN A 14 -3.93 1.02 -10.04
CA GLN A 14 -2.65 1.16 -10.75
C GLN A 14 -1.95 2.51 -10.48
N PRO A 15 -2.64 3.67 -10.50
CA PRO A 15 -1.98 4.95 -10.21
C PRO A 15 -1.34 5.00 -8.81
N LEU A 16 -1.99 4.44 -7.79
CA LEU A 16 -1.42 4.36 -6.44
C LEU A 16 -0.19 3.45 -6.40
N ILE A 17 -0.22 2.33 -7.14
CA ILE A 17 0.94 1.43 -7.26
C ILE A 17 2.13 2.15 -7.90
N GLU A 18 1.90 3.02 -8.88
CA GLU A 18 2.97 3.81 -9.50
C GLU A 18 3.59 4.81 -8.53
N VAL A 19 2.80 5.49 -7.69
CA VAL A 19 3.34 6.40 -6.65
C VAL A 19 4.17 5.62 -5.62
N LEU A 20 3.67 4.47 -5.14
CA LEU A 20 4.43 3.59 -4.25
C LEU A 20 5.77 3.16 -4.88
N ARG A 21 5.79 2.93 -6.18
CA ARG A 21 7.01 2.56 -6.91
C ARG A 21 7.97 3.74 -7.05
N ALA A 22 7.49 4.94 -7.37
CA ALA A 22 8.32 6.13 -7.49
C ALA A 22 9.02 6.46 -6.16
N VAL A 23 8.26 6.54 -5.06
CA VAL A 23 8.81 6.73 -3.71
C VAL A 23 9.78 5.60 -3.35
N GLY A 24 9.44 4.36 -3.69
CA GLY A 24 10.32 3.22 -3.46
C GLY A 24 11.65 3.34 -4.20
N GLN A 25 11.64 3.80 -5.46
CA GLN A 25 12.85 4.01 -6.25
C GLN A 25 13.76 5.08 -5.62
N GLU A 26 13.19 6.21 -5.19
CA GLU A 26 13.95 7.29 -4.54
C GLU A 26 14.56 6.84 -3.20
N ARG A 27 13.86 5.98 -2.45
CA ARG A 27 14.29 5.48 -1.14
C ARG A 27 15.14 4.21 -1.18
N GLY A 28 15.28 3.57 -2.34
CA GLY A 28 15.87 2.23 -2.46
C GLY A 28 15.06 1.16 -1.71
N LYS A 29 13.72 1.25 -1.77
CA LYS A 29 12.75 0.40 -1.07
C LYS A 29 11.78 -0.23 -2.05
N SER A 30 11.21 -1.38 -1.68
CA SER A 30 10.13 -1.98 -2.48
C SER A 30 8.79 -1.27 -2.25
N PRO A 31 7.84 -1.34 -3.20
CA PRO A 31 6.50 -0.80 -3.00
C PRO A 31 5.80 -1.35 -1.73
N ALA A 32 6.04 -2.62 -1.39
CA ALA A 32 5.50 -3.22 -0.17
C ALA A 32 6.09 -2.58 1.09
N GLN A 33 7.39 -2.26 1.07
CA GLN A 33 8.06 -1.57 2.18
C GLN A 33 7.53 -0.14 2.35
N VAL A 34 7.33 0.58 1.24
CA VAL A 34 6.74 1.93 1.26
C VAL A 34 5.33 1.88 1.83
N ALA A 35 4.48 0.96 1.37
CA ALA A 35 3.10 0.84 1.85
C ALA A 35 3.04 0.55 3.36
N LEU A 36 3.90 -0.34 3.88
CA LEU A 36 3.98 -0.64 5.30
C LEU A 36 4.51 0.55 6.10
N ASN A 37 5.53 1.25 5.60
CA ASN A 37 6.06 2.45 6.24
C ASN A 37 5.01 3.57 6.30
N TRP A 38 4.22 3.73 5.23
CA TRP A 38 3.11 4.68 5.17
C TRP A 38 2.08 4.42 6.26
N LEU A 39 1.63 3.17 6.45
CA LEU A 39 0.75 2.80 7.56
C LEU A 39 1.35 3.15 8.92
N ILE A 40 2.64 2.87 9.11
CA ILE A 40 3.37 3.22 10.35
C ILE A 40 3.42 4.74 10.58
N CYS A 41 3.70 5.53 9.53
CA CYS A 41 3.69 6.99 9.62
C CYS A 41 2.31 7.57 9.96
N LYS A 42 1.23 6.88 9.58
CA LYS A 42 -0.14 7.23 9.96
C LYS A 42 -0.52 6.79 11.38
N GLY A 43 0.40 6.21 12.13
CA GLY A 43 0.17 5.75 13.50
C GLY A 43 -0.45 4.36 13.62
N ALA A 44 -0.55 3.60 12.52
CA ALA A 44 -1.03 2.23 12.56
C ALA A 44 0.11 1.23 12.82
N LEU A 45 -0.22 0.10 13.46
CA LEU A 45 0.67 -1.05 13.57
C LEU A 45 0.23 -2.11 12.53
N PRO A 46 0.85 -2.18 11.34
CA PRO A 46 0.43 -3.12 10.31
C PRO A 46 0.69 -4.57 10.74
N ILE A 47 -0.22 -5.47 10.36
CA ILE A 47 -0.10 -6.94 10.57
C ILE A 47 0.06 -7.61 9.20
N PRO A 48 1.26 -7.54 8.57
CA PRO A 48 1.46 -8.13 7.26
C PRO A 48 1.52 -9.66 7.33
N GLY A 49 0.77 -10.32 6.45
CA GLY A 49 0.87 -11.77 6.26
C GLY A 49 2.09 -12.15 5.44
N ALA A 50 2.84 -13.17 5.87
CA ALA A 50 3.95 -13.75 5.14
C ALA A 50 3.81 -15.27 5.04
N LYS A 51 4.06 -15.83 3.86
CA LYS A 51 4.00 -17.28 3.58
C LYS A 51 5.39 -17.92 3.49
N ASN A 52 6.45 -17.12 3.40
CA ASN A 52 7.83 -17.61 3.27
C ASN A 52 8.85 -16.60 3.80
N ALA A 53 10.09 -17.06 3.98
CA ALA A 53 11.17 -16.25 4.53
C ALA A 53 11.49 -15.00 3.69
N LYS A 54 11.39 -15.08 2.35
CA LYS A 54 11.64 -13.92 1.47
C LYS A 54 10.69 -12.76 1.79
N GLN A 55 9.40 -13.06 1.98
CA GLN A 55 8.41 -12.05 2.35
C GLN A 55 8.68 -11.47 3.74
N VAL A 56 9.10 -12.29 4.70
CA VAL A 56 9.50 -11.81 6.03
C VAL A 56 10.65 -10.81 5.93
N GLN A 57 11.68 -11.10 5.12
CA GLN A 57 12.80 -10.18 4.90
C GLN A 57 12.36 -8.87 4.23
N GLU A 58 11.45 -8.95 3.25
CA GLU A 58 10.91 -7.77 2.60
C GLU A 58 10.13 -6.88 3.58
N ILE A 59 9.23 -7.47 4.37
CA ILE A 59 8.46 -6.78 5.42
C ILE A 59 9.39 -6.12 6.44
N ALA A 60 10.44 -6.81 6.89
CA ALA A 60 11.40 -6.27 7.85
C ALA A 60 12.13 -5.02 7.31
N GLY A 61 12.31 -4.90 5.99
CA GLY A 61 12.91 -3.70 5.38
C GLY A 61 12.01 -2.45 5.39
N ALA A 62 10.75 -2.56 5.82
CA ALA A 62 9.83 -1.44 5.96
C ALA A 62 10.08 -0.60 7.22
N VAL A 63 10.83 -1.12 8.21
CA VAL A 63 11.12 -0.42 9.47
C VAL A 63 12.54 0.17 9.48
N GLY A 64 12.86 0.98 10.49
CA GLY A 64 14.17 1.63 10.63
C GLY A 64 14.34 2.93 9.82
N TRP A 65 13.29 3.37 9.14
CA TRP A 65 13.23 4.63 8.41
C TRP A 65 11.79 5.17 8.45
N ARG A 66 11.58 6.39 7.95
CA ARG A 66 10.27 7.04 7.86
C ARG A 66 10.15 7.75 6.52
N LEU A 67 8.95 7.71 5.95
CA LEU A 67 8.55 8.62 4.88
C LEU A 67 8.53 10.06 5.40
N GLU A 68 8.87 10.99 4.51
CA GLU A 68 8.69 12.41 4.71
C GLU A 68 7.22 12.80 4.59
N GLU A 69 6.84 13.93 5.19
CA GLU A 69 5.46 14.45 5.16
C GLU A 69 4.96 14.65 3.72
N GLY A 70 5.84 15.08 2.81
CA GLY A 70 5.53 15.25 1.39
C GLY A 70 5.17 13.93 0.70
N GLU A 71 5.93 12.86 0.98
CA GLU A 71 5.68 11.53 0.41
C GLU A 71 4.40 10.92 0.97
N VAL A 72 4.14 11.09 2.28
CA VAL A 72 2.88 10.68 2.89
C VAL A 72 1.71 11.39 2.20
N LEU A 73 1.80 12.71 2.02
CA LEU A 73 0.76 13.49 1.35
C LEU A 73 0.53 13.07 -0.11
N GLU A 74 1.61 12.73 -0.84
CA GLU A 74 1.50 12.23 -2.21
C GLU A 74 0.75 10.89 -2.27
N LEU A 75 1.06 9.98 -1.35
CA LEU A 75 0.39 8.68 -1.23
C LEU A 75 -1.09 8.84 -0.86
N GLU A 76 -1.44 9.74 0.08
CA GLU A 76 -2.85 10.05 0.40
C GLU A 76 -3.60 10.55 -0.84
N LYS A 77 -3.04 11.53 -1.57
CA LYS A 77 -3.67 12.08 -2.77
C LYS A 77 -3.91 11.03 -3.86
N ALA A 78 -3.01 10.05 -3.97
CA ALA A 78 -3.17 8.95 -4.91
C ALA A 78 -4.23 7.95 -4.43
N ALA A 79 -4.27 7.67 -3.12
CA ALA A 79 -5.24 6.75 -2.52
C ALA A 79 -6.68 7.30 -2.55
N ASP A 80 -6.87 8.60 -2.35
CA ASP A 80 -8.20 9.25 -2.41
C ASP A 80 -8.89 9.12 -3.78
N ARG A 81 -8.13 8.79 -4.84
CA ARG A 81 -8.65 8.57 -6.20
C ARG A 81 -9.14 7.15 -6.43
N VAL A 82 -8.78 6.21 -5.54
CA VAL A 82 -9.24 4.82 -5.59
C VAL A 82 -10.58 4.75 -4.87
N LYS A 83 -11.63 4.28 -5.54
CA LYS A 83 -12.92 4.09 -4.86
C LYS A 83 -12.75 2.99 -3.83
N ALA A 84 -13.12 3.28 -2.58
CA ALA A 84 -13.21 2.26 -1.55
C ALA A 84 -14.12 1.12 -2.08
N PRO A 85 -13.74 -0.16 -1.88
CA PRO A 85 -14.66 -1.24 -2.18
C PRO A 85 -15.96 -0.98 -1.38
N LEU A 86 -17.12 -1.27 -1.97
CA LEU A 86 -18.33 -1.41 -1.16
C LEU A 86 -17.94 -2.33 0.00
N GLY A 87 -18.14 -1.82 1.22
CA GLY A 87 -17.76 -2.51 2.43
C GLY A 87 -18.27 -3.94 2.44
N ALA A 88 -17.71 -4.76 3.30
CA ALA A 88 -18.27 -6.08 3.51
C ALA A 88 -19.77 -5.94 3.83
N PRO A 89 -20.64 -6.92 3.50
CA PRO A 89 -22.10 -6.78 3.60
C PRO A 89 -22.63 -6.30 4.96
N PHE A 90 -21.80 -6.39 6.01
CA PHE A 90 -22.06 -5.99 7.39
C PHE A 90 -21.60 -4.57 7.78
N GLU A 91 -21.02 -3.79 6.86
CA GLU A 91 -20.50 -2.44 7.11
C GLU A 91 -21.51 -1.31 6.75
N ASN A 92 -22.75 -1.66 6.40
CA ASN A 92 -23.85 -0.71 6.19
C ASN A 92 -24.75 -0.65 7.43
N TRP A 93 -24.49 0.28 8.36
CA TRP A 93 -25.40 0.65 9.46
C TRP A 93 -25.95 2.05 9.24
#